data_AF-A0A179F2X4-F1
#
_entry.id   AF-A0A179F2X4-F1
#
_cell.length_a   1.000
_cell.length_b   1.000
_cell.length_c   1.000
_cell.angle_alpha   90.00
_cell.angle_beta   90.00
_cell.angle_gamma   90.00
#
_symmetry.space_group_name_H-M   'P 1'
#
loop_
_entity.id
_entity.type
_entity.pdbx_description
1 polymer ?
#
loop_
_entity_poly.entity_id
_entity_poly.type
_entity_poly.pdbx_seq_one_letter_code
_entity_poly.pdbx_strand_id
1 'polypeptide(L)'
;MLIVYSDGSQLPNGAAGFGFAVHRDKQSLVQGSGRLGPSEVFDAEAVGALEGLRAALRLGDTTSEVVVCTDNLAVASCLRGDPADSSQDKFTKFQELATLHGNVQVRWIPGHTDIPGNEEADGLAKAGCLQPEPPGAMPSLAHLRRLARQQSRDAFKAWWSTEAPESYKALNLEAATSCPPELALPRATLHNLLAARSRHGDFADYHERFNHDDARLDCSCGRRKAPEHPFYCRKVPPRLRMRLAPSPAEAIHHAVGKGFKAFVEMTSESSFFQRICPRH
;
A
#
# COMPACT_ATOMS: atom_id res chain seq x y z
N MET A 1 21.52 -8.60 -34.36
CA MET A 1 20.56 -8.34 -33.27
C MET A 1 21.28 -7.56 -32.17
N LEU A 2 20.65 -6.50 -31.68
CA LEU A 2 21.05 -5.78 -30.49
C LEU A 2 20.06 -6.08 -29.37
N ILE A 3 20.55 -6.30 -28.15
CA ILE A 3 19.71 -6.45 -26.97
C ILE A 3 19.96 -5.27 -26.05
N VAL A 4 18.94 -4.47 -25.78
CA VAL A 4 18.98 -3.38 -24.82
C VAL A 4 18.39 -3.90 -23.52
N TYR A 5 19.15 -3.87 -22.44
CA TYR A 5 18.62 -4.04 -21.09
C TYR A 5 18.47 -2.68 -20.45
N SER A 6 17.36 -2.43 -19.78
CA SER A 6 17.11 -1.17 -19.08
C SER A 6 16.41 -1.41 -17.76
N ASP A 7 16.78 -0.62 -16.76
CA ASP A 7 16.22 -0.67 -15.43
C ASP A 7 16.19 0.72 -14.76
N GLY A 8 15.44 0.83 -13.67
CA GLY A 8 15.33 2.00 -12.82
C GLY A 8 15.51 1.62 -11.36
N SER A 9 16.11 2.51 -10.59
CA SER A 9 16.30 2.30 -9.15
C SER A 9 15.93 3.55 -8.37
N GLN A 10 15.72 3.39 -7.06
CA GLN A 10 15.47 4.48 -6.14
C GLN A 10 16.19 4.22 -4.82
N LEU A 11 16.92 5.22 -4.34
CA LEU A 11 17.57 5.19 -3.03
C LEU A 11 16.57 5.49 -1.90
N PRO A 12 16.87 5.13 -0.63
CA PRO A 12 15.99 5.41 0.50
C PRO A 12 15.63 6.89 0.70
N ASN A 13 16.45 7.81 0.19
CA ASN A 13 16.20 9.26 0.21
C ASN A 13 15.27 9.73 -0.94
N GLY A 14 14.78 8.82 -1.78
CA GLY A 14 13.90 9.11 -2.91
C GLY A 14 14.61 9.50 -4.21
N ALA A 15 15.95 9.50 -4.25
CA ALA A 15 16.69 9.76 -5.48
C ALA A 15 16.52 8.60 -6.47
N ALA A 16 15.88 8.89 -7.61
CA ALA A 16 15.64 7.92 -8.68
C ALA A 16 16.67 8.06 -9.81
N GLY A 17 17.11 6.94 -10.36
CA GLY A 17 18.09 6.87 -11.44
C GLY A 17 17.78 5.75 -12.42
N PHE A 18 18.18 5.93 -13.66
CA PHE A 18 18.01 4.95 -14.74
C PHE A 18 19.35 4.35 -15.14
N GLY A 19 19.31 3.15 -15.69
CA GLY A 19 20.45 2.46 -16.27
C GLY A 19 20.05 1.72 -17.54
N PHE A 20 20.96 1.64 -18.51
CA PHE A 20 20.81 0.79 -19.67
C PHE A 20 22.15 0.22 -20.14
N ALA A 21 22.11 -0.98 -20.73
CA ALA A 21 23.23 -1.61 -21.40
C ALA A 21 22.78 -2.20 -22.74
N VAL A 22 23.53 -1.91 -23.81
CA VAL A 22 23.30 -2.42 -25.17
C VAL A 22 24.30 -3.52 -25.46
N HIS A 23 23.80 -4.72 -25.74
CA HIS A 23 24.58 -5.93 -25.95
C HIS A 23 24.51 -6.43 -27.39
N ARG A 24 25.59 -7.05 -27.84
CA ARG A 24 25.67 -7.89 -29.05
C ARG A 24 26.52 -9.11 -28.73
N ASP A 25 26.06 -10.30 -29.08
CA ASP A 25 26.80 -11.56 -28.86
C ASP A 25 27.34 -11.72 -27.42
N LYS A 26 26.53 -11.31 -26.42
CA LYS A 26 26.85 -11.30 -24.97
C LYS A 26 27.94 -10.31 -24.54
N GLN A 27 28.35 -9.40 -25.41
CA GLN A 27 29.27 -8.32 -25.10
C GLN A 27 28.52 -7.00 -24.97
N SER A 28 28.77 -6.28 -23.87
CA SER A 28 28.27 -4.92 -23.66
C SER A 28 29.02 -3.97 -24.61
N LEU A 29 28.28 -3.30 -25.48
CA LEU A 29 28.80 -2.36 -26.48
C LEU A 29 28.75 -0.92 -25.98
N VAL A 30 27.60 -0.53 -25.42
CA VAL A 30 27.34 0.82 -24.93
C VAL A 30 26.48 0.73 -23.68
N GLN A 31 26.85 1.49 -22.67
CA GLN A 31 26.11 1.60 -21.43
C GLN A 31 25.89 3.06 -21.07
N GLY A 32 24.88 3.32 -20.25
CA GLY A 32 24.62 4.64 -19.72
C GLY A 32 23.77 4.60 -18.48
N SER A 33 23.88 5.64 -17.67
CA SER A 33 23.04 5.86 -16.51
C SER A 33 22.92 7.35 -16.23
N GLY A 34 21.88 7.72 -15.49
CA GLY A 34 21.65 9.11 -15.12
C GLY A 34 20.68 9.24 -13.96
N ARG A 35 20.71 10.40 -13.32
CA ARG A 35 19.76 10.77 -12.28
C ARG A 35 18.56 11.49 -12.88
N LEU A 36 17.36 11.19 -12.38
CA LEU A 36 16.16 11.97 -12.66
C LEU A 36 15.97 13.04 -11.59
N GLY A 37 15.13 14.04 -11.90
CA GLY A 37 14.48 14.84 -10.85
C GLY A 37 13.57 13.97 -9.97
N PRO A 38 12.84 14.57 -9.01
CA PRO A 38 11.99 13.82 -8.09
C PRO A 38 10.96 12.94 -8.85
N SER A 39 11.19 11.63 -8.88
CA SER A 39 10.47 10.69 -9.74
C SER A 39 10.28 9.35 -9.04
N GLU A 40 9.41 8.50 -9.58
CA GLU A 40 9.26 7.11 -9.13
C GLU A 40 10.13 6.17 -9.99
N VAL A 41 10.38 4.95 -9.50
CA VAL A 41 11.19 3.94 -10.21
C VAL A 41 10.65 3.68 -11.63
N PHE A 42 9.33 3.63 -11.77
CA PHE A 42 8.64 3.48 -13.06
C PHE A 42 9.02 4.56 -14.09
N ASP A 43 9.20 5.81 -13.64
CA ASP A 43 9.62 6.90 -14.53
C ASP A 43 11.08 6.73 -14.97
N ALA A 44 11.93 6.27 -14.06
CA ALA A 44 13.34 6.01 -14.34
C ALA A 44 13.50 4.85 -15.35
N GLU A 45 12.76 3.76 -15.18
CA GLU A 45 12.75 2.64 -16.14
C GLU A 45 12.30 3.09 -17.55
N ALA A 46 11.27 3.95 -17.64
CA ALA A 46 10.82 4.51 -18.92
C ALA A 46 11.93 5.34 -19.61
N VAL A 47 12.67 6.14 -18.85
CA VAL A 47 13.83 6.90 -19.35
C VAL A 47 14.96 5.95 -19.76
N GLY A 48 15.25 4.91 -18.96
CA GLY A 48 16.28 3.91 -19.27
C GLY A 48 16.01 3.19 -20.58
N ALA A 49 14.77 2.75 -20.80
CA ALA A 49 14.36 2.09 -22.05
C ALA A 49 14.51 3.01 -23.27
N LEU A 50 14.10 4.29 -23.15
CA LEU A 50 14.25 5.28 -24.21
C LEU A 50 15.71 5.58 -24.53
N GLU A 51 16.53 5.83 -23.52
CA GLU A 51 17.95 6.13 -23.71
C GLU A 51 18.72 4.92 -24.24
N GLY A 52 18.38 3.72 -23.79
CA GLY A 52 18.92 2.47 -24.30
C GLY A 52 18.57 2.23 -25.77
N LEU A 53 17.32 2.46 -26.18
CA LEU A 53 16.93 2.38 -27.59
C LEU A 53 17.68 3.42 -28.41
N ARG A 54 17.76 4.67 -27.96
CA ARG A 54 18.53 5.72 -28.64
C ARG A 54 20.00 5.34 -28.79
N ALA A 55 20.61 4.74 -27.76
CA ALA A 55 21.98 4.29 -27.80
C ALA A 55 22.19 3.15 -28.82
N ALA A 56 21.28 2.17 -28.86
CA ALA A 56 21.29 1.11 -29.86
C ALA A 56 21.19 1.68 -31.29
N LEU A 57 20.28 2.61 -31.54
CA LEU A 57 20.09 3.21 -32.86
C LEU A 57 21.30 4.05 -33.31
N ARG A 58 22.05 4.66 -32.38
CA ARG A 58 23.28 5.41 -32.68
C ARG A 58 24.46 4.52 -33.11
N LEU A 59 24.40 3.21 -32.90
CA LEU A 59 25.43 2.28 -33.38
C LEU A 59 25.45 2.14 -34.92
N GLY A 60 24.48 2.74 -35.62
CA GLY A 60 24.48 2.85 -37.09
C GLY A 60 24.06 1.58 -37.82
N ASP A 61 23.67 0.54 -37.09
CA ASP A 61 23.14 -0.69 -37.66
C ASP A 61 21.61 -0.59 -37.80
N THR A 62 21.16 -0.06 -38.93
CA THR A 62 19.74 0.23 -39.22
C THR A 62 18.93 -0.98 -39.66
N THR A 63 19.57 -2.16 -39.76
CA THR A 63 18.92 -3.39 -40.24
C THR A 63 18.80 -4.45 -39.15
N SER A 64 19.68 -4.42 -38.15
CA SER A 64 19.60 -5.32 -37.01
C SER A 64 18.31 -5.16 -36.23
N GLU A 65 17.67 -6.29 -35.91
CA GLU A 65 16.64 -6.35 -34.89
C GLU A 65 17.16 -5.81 -33.56
N VAL A 66 16.37 -4.95 -32.91
CA VAL A 66 16.61 -4.44 -31.55
C VAL A 66 15.57 -5.03 -30.60
N VAL A 67 16.04 -5.74 -29.57
CA VAL A 67 15.18 -6.26 -28.51
C VAL A 67 15.42 -5.46 -27.25
N VAL A 68 14.41 -4.73 -26.77
CA VAL A 68 14.45 -3.98 -25.52
C VAL A 68 13.84 -4.83 -24.41
N CYS A 69 14.64 -5.12 -23.39
CA CYS A 69 14.35 -5.95 -22.24
C CYS A 69 14.16 -5.09 -20.99
N THR A 70 13.07 -5.32 -20.27
CA THR A 70 12.78 -4.73 -18.96
C THR A 70 12.09 -5.78 -18.09
N ASP A 71 12.33 -5.74 -16.78
CA ASP A 71 11.70 -6.65 -15.82
C ASP A 71 10.39 -6.12 -15.22
N ASN A 72 9.98 -4.92 -15.60
CA ASN A 72 8.70 -4.36 -15.21
C ASN A 72 7.65 -4.54 -16.30
N LEU A 73 6.64 -5.35 -16.00
CA LEU A 73 5.56 -5.64 -16.93
C LEU A 73 4.72 -4.39 -17.29
N ALA A 74 4.57 -3.44 -16.36
CA ALA A 74 3.84 -2.21 -16.61
C ALA A 74 4.60 -1.33 -17.60
N VAL A 75 5.91 -1.16 -17.42
CA VAL A 75 6.76 -0.43 -18.38
C VAL A 75 6.78 -1.12 -19.74
N ALA A 76 6.94 -2.45 -19.77
CA ALA A 76 6.87 -3.20 -21.03
C ALA A 76 5.55 -3.00 -21.78
N SER A 77 4.42 -2.91 -21.06
CA SER A 77 3.10 -2.66 -21.66
C SER A 77 3.02 -1.24 -22.22
N CYS A 78 3.51 -0.25 -21.49
CA CYS A 78 3.57 1.14 -21.96
C CYS A 78 4.47 1.31 -23.18
N LEU A 79 5.64 0.67 -23.22
CA LEU A 79 6.55 0.70 -24.37
C LEU A 79 5.94 0.07 -25.64
N ARG A 80 5.00 -0.88 -25.49
CA ARG A 80 4.32 -1.55 -26.62
C ARG A 80 3.15 -0.77 -27.21
N GLY A 81 2.60 0.22 -26.51
CA GLY A 81 1.52 1.04 -27.07
C GLY A 81 0.50 1.63 -26.08
N ASP A 82 0.62 1.38 -24.77
CA ASP A 82 -0.32 1.91 -23.77
C ASP A 82 0.37 2.92 -22.82
N PRO A 83 0.72 4.12 -23.30
CA PRO A 83 1.57 5.04 -22.54
C PRO A 83 0.84 5.57 -21.29
N ALA A 84 1.45 5.37 -20.12
CA ALA A 84 0.94 5.90 -18.86
C ALA A 84 0.99 7.44 -18.81
N ASP A 85 0.17 8.05 -17.94
CA ASP A 85 0.17 9.51 -17.73
C ASP A 85 1.55 10.04 -17.27
N SER A 86 2.24 9.29 -16.41
CA SER A 86 3.58 9.66 -15.93
C SER A 86 4.62 9.18 -16.93
N SER A 87 5.57 10.05 -17.25
CA SER A 87 6.57 9.79 -18.30
C SER A 87 5.96 9.50 -19.68
N GLN A 88 4.74 9.99 -19.95
CA GLN A 88 4.03 9.77 -21.22
C GLN A 88 4.89 10.18 -22.43
N ASP A 89 5.57 11.32 -22.33
CA ASP A 89 6.46 11.80 -23.40
C ASP A 89 7.59 10.81 -23.70
N LYS A 90 8.12 10.12 -22.69
CA LYS A 90 9.17 9.11 -22.85
C LYS A 90 8.65 7.87 -23.58
N PHE A 91 7.47 7.38 -23.20
CA PHE A 91 6.82 6.25 -23.87
C PHE A 91 6.45 6.57 -25.31
N THR A 92 5.81 7.71 -25.56
CA THR A 92 5.46 8.14 -26.93
C THR A 92 6.72 8.29 -27.78
N LYS A 93 7.79 8.89 -27.24
CA LYS A 93 9.07 9.01 -27.97
C LYS A 93 9.71 7.66 -28.26
N PHE A 94 9.61 6.71 -27.33
CA PHE A 94 10.09 5.35 -27.55
C PHE A 94 9.31 4.66 -28.68
N GLN A 95 7.98 4.73 -28.63
CA GLN A 95 7.09 4.15 -29.64
C GLN A 95 7.31 4.77 -31.03
N GLU A 96 7.51 6.09 -31.11
CA GLU A 96 7.88 6.81 -32.33
C GLU A 96 9.19 6.24 -32.93
N LEU A 97 10.23 6.10 -32.10
CA LEU A 97 11.53 5.57 -32.54
C LEU A 97 11.46 4.10 -32.94
N ALA A 98 10.71 3.29 -32.18
CA ALA A 98 10.48 1.89 -32.47
C ALA A 98 9.76 1.71 -33.81
N THR A 99 8.75 2.54 -34.07
CA THR A 99 7.99 2.55 -35.33
C THR A 99 8.86 3.01 -36.50
N LEU A 100 9.65 4.07 -36.33
CA LEU A 100 10.54 4.60 -37.37
C LEU A 100 11.62 3.59 -37.76
N HIS A 101 12.15 2.84 -36.80
CA HIS A 101 13.13 1.78 -37.06
C HIS A 101 12.48 0.52 -37.68
N GLY A 102 11.24 0.21 -37.31
CA GLY A 102 10.44 -0.89 -37.89
C GLY A 102 10.81 -2.30 -37.41
N ASN A 103 11.98 -2.50 -36.80
CA ASN A 103 12.44 -3.80 -36.28
C ASN A 103 12.86 -3.72 -34.80
N VAL A 104 11.97 -3.19 -33.95
CA VAL A 104 12.16 -3.10 -32.50
C VAL A 104 11.11 -3.94 -31.79
N GLN A 105 11.54 -4.82 -30.88
CA GLN A 105 10.67 -5.63 -30.03
C GLN A 105 10.88 -5.30 -28.56
N VAL A 106 9.79 -5.29 -27.78
CA VAL A 106 9.84 -5.12 -26.32
C VAL A 106 9.56 -6.46 -25.65
N ARG A 107 10.53 -6.97 -24.90
CA ARG A 107 10.44 -8.22 -24.16
C ARG A 107 10.44 -7.96 -22.66
N TRP A 108 9.44 -8.52 -21.98
CA TRP A 108 9.49 -8.60 -20.53
C TRP A 108 10.40 -9.77 -20.14
N ILE A 109 11.27 -9.56 -19.15
CA ILE A 109 12.14 -10.59 -18.59
C ILE A 109 11.90 -10.70 -17.08
N PRO A 110 12.14 -11.85 -16.45
CA PRO A 110 12.03 -11.95 -15.00
C PRO A 110 13.17 -11.20 -14.31
N GLY A 111 12.85 -10.31 -13.38
CA GLY A 111 13.84 -9.61 -12.54
C GLY A 111 14.50 -10.55 -11.51
N HIS A 112 15.72 -10.21 -11.10
CA HIS A 112 16.52 -10.95 -10.10
C HIS A 112 16.70 -12.46 -10.41
N THR A 113 16.90 -12.80 -11.69
CA THR A 113 17.12 -14.18 -12.16
C THR A 113 18.50 -14.39 -12.78
N ASP A 114 19.48 -13.57 -12.36
CA ASP A 114 20.87 -13.66 -12.82
C ASP A 114 21.04 -13.54 -14.34
N ILE A 115 20.17 -12.76 -15.00
CA ILE A 115 20.33 -12.40 -16.42
C ILE A 115 21.42 -11.34 -16.50
N PRO A 116 22.62 -11.62 -17.04
CA PRO A 116 23.77 -10.74 -16.87
C PRO A 116 23.55 -9.30 -17.35
N GLY A 117 22.83 -9.12 -18.46
CA GLY A 117 22.51 -7.78 -18.98
C GLY A 117 21.48 -7.03 -18.13
N ASN A 118 20.56 -7.72 -17.46
CA ASN A 118 19.62 -7.10 -16.53
C ASN A 118 20.32 -6.65 -15.25
N GLU A 119 21.18 -7.50 -14.69
CA GLU A 119 21.97 -7.16 -13.50
C GLU A 119 22.95 -5.99 -13.78
N GLU A 120 23.49 -5.92 -15.00
CA GLU A 120 24.28 -4.75 -15.44
C GLU A 120 23.41 -3.48 -15.49
N ALA A 121 22.20 -3.55 -16.05
CA ALA A 121 21.28 -2.42 -16.10
C ALA A 121 20.82 -1.96 -14.70
N ASP A 122 20.52 -2.89 -13.78
CA ASP A 122 20.20 -2.60 -12.37
C ASP A 122 21.38 -1.92 -11.66
N GLY A 123 22.59 -2.45 -11.83
CA GLY A 123 23.82 -1.85 -11.30
C GLY A 123 24.04 -0.43 -11.81
N LEU A 124 23.79 -0.20 -13.10
CA LEU A 124 23.83 1.11 -13.73
C LEU A 124 22.74 2.04 -13.21
N ALA A 125 21.52 1.54 -12.98
CA ALA A 125 20.42 2.32 -12.44
C ALA A 125 20.72 2.80 -11.01
N LYS A 126 21.26 1.90 -10.17
CA LYS A 126 21.76 2.23 -8.82
C LYS A 126 22.88 3.27 -8.86
N ALA A 127 23.82 3.13 -9.80
CA ALA A 127 24.87 4.13 -10.01
C ALA A 127 24.27 5.48 -10.49
N GLY A 128 23.24 5.44 -11.33
CA GLY A 128 22.47 6.60 -11.78
C GLY A 128 21.88 7.40 -10.63
N CYS A 129 21.36 6.73 -9.59
CA CYS A 129 20.83 7.39 -8.40
C CYS A 129 21.85 8.25 -7.64
N LEU A 130 23.14 7.92 -7.76
CA LEU A 130 24.25 8.61 -7.08
C LEU A 130 24.78 9.81 -7.87
N GLN A 131 24.37 9.99 -9.12
CA GLN A 131 24.80 11.12 -9.93
C GLN A 131 24.16 12.44 -9.45
N PRO A 132 24.71 13.61 -9.83
CA PRO A 132 24.06 14.89 -9.58
C PRO A 132 22.67 14.96 -10.24
N GLU A 133 21.72 15.60 -9.55
CA GLU A 133 20.42 15.90 -10.16
C GLU A 133 20.59 16.83 -11.36
N PRO A 134 19.89 16.58 -12.49
CA PRO A 134 19.95 17.48 -13.63
C PRO A 134 19.47 18.89 -13.24
N PRO A 135 20.17 19.97 -13.66
CA PRO A 135 19.74 21.33 -13.38
C PRO A 135 18.33 21.60 -13.94
N GLY A 136 17.42 22.10 -13.09
CA GLY A 136 16.05 22.41 -13.51
C GLY A 136 15.15 21.18 -13.72
N ALA A 137 15.52 20.01 -13.16
CA ALA A 137 14.69 18.82 -13.26
C ALA A 137 13.34 19.01 -12.57
N MET A 138 12.27 18.74 -13.31
CA MET A 138 10.90 18.79 -12.78
C MET A 138 10.51 17.45 -12.18
N PRO A 139 9.66 17.45 -11.13
CA PRO A 139 9.14 16.22 -10.57
C PRO A 139 8.22 15.50 -11.57
N SER A 140 8.19 14.17 -11.51
CA SER A 140 7.25 13.38 -12.32
C SER A 140 5.82 13.51 -11.78
N LEU A 141 4.84 13.22 -12.64
CA LEU A 141 3.44 13.21 -12.23
C LEU A 141 3.16 12.13 -11.18
N ALA A 142 3.78 10.95 -11.31
CA ALA A 142 3.67 9.89 -10.31
C ALA A 142 4.20 10.34 -8.95
N HIS A 143 5.33 11.05 -8.92
CA HIS A 143 5.90 11.60 -7.69
C HIS A 143 4.96 12.60 -7.02
N LEU A 144 4.41 13.55 -7.80
CA LEU A 144 3.45 14.54 -7.28
C LEU A 144 2.18 13.87 -6.74
N ARG A 145 1.65 12.86 -7.45
CA ARG A 145 0.49 12.07 -6.99
C ARG A 145 0.78 11.33 -5.69
N ARG A 146 1.98 10.74 -5.55
CA ARG A 146 2.40 10.08 -4.30
C ARG A 146 2.48 11.08 -3.15
N LEU A 147 3.10 12.24 -3.37
CA LEU A 147 3.24 13.29 -2.36
C LEU A 147 1.86 13.80 -1.89
N ALA A 148 0.94 14.07 -2.81
CA ALA A 148 -0.42 14.51 -2.48
C ALA A 148 -1.17 13.48 -1.61
N ARG A 149 -1.07 12.18 -1.96
CA ARG A 149 -1.65 11.09 -1.15
C ARG A 149 -1.01 10.98 0.23
N GLN A 150 0.32 11.14 0.30
CA GLN A 150 1.06 11.10 1.55
C GLN A 150 0.66 12.26 2.47
N GLN A 151 0.61 13.48 1.95
CA GLN A 151 0.19 14.67 2.70
C GLN A 151 -1.21 14.51 3.27
N SER A 152 -2.17 14.00 2.50
CA SER A 152 -3.53 13.73 2.99
C SER A 152 -3.54 12.73 4.15
N ARG A 153 -2.76 11.65 4.05
CA ARG A 153 -2.63 10.65 5.13
C ARG A 153 -1.99 11.24 6.38
N ASP A 154 -0.93 12.02 6.22
CA ASP A 154 -0.18 12.59 7.34
C ASP A 154 -1.01 13.67 8.05
N ALA A 155 -1.74 14.49 7.29
CA ALA A 155 -2.72 15.44 7.82
C ALA A 155 -3.83 14.73 8.61
N PHE A 156 -4.37 13.62 8.09
CA PHE A 156 -5.38 12.84 8.80
C PHE A 156 -4.85 12.27 10.12
N LYS A 157 -3.61 11.75 10.13
CA LYS A 157 -2.97 11.24 11.35
C LYS A 157 -2.75 12.35 12.39
N ALA A 158 -2.27 13.52 11.96
CA ALA A 158 -2.06 14.67 12.84
C ALA A 158 -3.37 15.23 13.41
N TRP A 159 -4.41 15.29 12.59
CA TRP A 159 -5.76 15.64 13.04
C TRP A 159 -6.27 14.63 14.09
N TRP A 160 -6.19 13.33 13.80
CA TRP A 160 -6.68 12.29 14.72
C TRP A 160 -5.96 12.31 16.06
N SER A 161 -4.64 12.54 16.11
CA SER A 161 -3.92 12.63 17.39
C SER A 161 -4.39 13.78 18.29
N THR A 162 -4.98 14.82 17.70
CA THR A 162 -5.42 16.02 18.43
C THR A 162 -6.92 15.95 18.76
N GLU A 163 -7.74 15.55 17.79
CA GLU A 163 -9.20 15.64 17.82
C GLU A 163 -9.90 14.32 18.18
N ALA A 164 -9.17 13.22 18.39
CA ALA A 164 -9.78 11.94 18.77
C ALA A 164 -10.64 12.10 20.05
N PRO A 165 -11.89 11.62 20.05
CA PRO A 165 -12.72 11.63 21.26
C PRO A 165 -12.04 10.89 22.41
N GLU A 166 -12.27 11.32 23.65
CA GLU A 166 -11.65 10.72 24.84
C GLU A 166 -11.94 9.22 24.95
N SER A 167 -13.15 8.80 24.57
CA SER A 167 -13.54 7.39 24.51
C SER A 167 -12.69 6.56 23.54
N TYR A 168 -12.19 7.16 22.45
CA TYR A 168 -11.33 6.50 21.46
C TYR A 168 -9.86 6.55 21.85
N LYS A 169 -9.40 7.62 22.51
CA LYS A 169 -8.02 7.71 23.03
C LYS A 169 -7.69 6.54 23.95
N ALA A 170 -8.65 6.17 24.82
CA ALA A 170 -8.52 5.05 25.75
C ALA A 170 -8.31 3.69 25.05
N LEU A 171 -8.84 3.51 23.83
CA LEU A 171 -8.74 2.27 23.04
C LEU A 171 -7.37 2.08 22.38
N ASN A 172 -6.53 3.11 22.40
CA ASN A 172 -5.22 3.14 21.74
C ASN A 172 -5.32 2.73 20.26
N LEU A 173 -6.36 3.20 19.56
CA LEU A 173 -6.54 2.95 18.13
C LEU A 173 -5.85 4.06 17.32
N GLU A 174 -4.89 3.66 16.50
CA GLU A 174 -4.18 4.57 15.60
C GLU A 174 -5.07 4.96 14.42
N ALA A 175 -4.81 6.15 13.86
CA ALA A 175 -5.39 6.56 12.58
C ALA A 175 -4.88 5.65 11.46
N ALA A 176 -5.65 4.60 11.16
CA ALA A 176 -5.40 3.72 10.04
C ALA A 176 -5.99 4.34 8.75
N THR A 177 -5.13 4.58 7.77
CA THR A 177 -5.53 4.89 6.38
C THR A 177 -5.52 3.65 5.50
N SER A 178 -5.05 2.52 6.03
CA SER A 178 -5.11 1.18 5.44
C SER A 178 -6.32 0.41 5.99
N CYS A 179 -6.64 -0.71 5.34
CA CYS A 179 -7.67 -1.65 5.80
C CYS A 179 -7.22 -2.30 7.12
N PRO A 180 -7.85 -2.00 8.28
CA PRO A 180 -7.44 -2.57 9.54
C PRO A 180 -7.88 -4.05 9.66
N PRO A 181 -7.15 -4.88 10.44
CA PRO A 181 -7.34 -6.34 10.46
C PRO A 181 -8.74 -6.77 10.93
N GLU A 182 -9.41 -5.97 11.74
CA GLU A 182 -10.80 -6.23 12.16
C GLU A 182 -11.80 -6.27 11.00
N LEU A 183 -11.51 -5.64 9.84
CA LEU A 183 -12.39 -5.71 8.68
C LEU A 183 -12.46 -7.12 8.05
N ALA A 184 -11.54 -8.02 8.43
CA ALA A 184 -11.61 -9.42 8.05
C ALA A 184 -12.63 -10.23 8.88
N LEU A 185 -13.18 -9.65 9.96
CA LEU A 185 -14.17 -10.33 10.81
C LEU A 185 -15.51 -10.52 10.08
N PRO A 186 -16.28 -11.58 10.41
CA PRO A 186 -17.66 -11.70 9.96
C PRO A 186 -18.48 -10.46 10.35
N ARG A 187 -19.38 -10.02 9.45
CA ARG A 187 -20.14 -8.76 9.60
C ARG A 187 -20.84 -8.60 10.95
N ALA A 188 -21.44 -9.68 11.48
CA ALA A 188 -22.12 -9.65 12.79
C ALA A 188 -21.14 -9.42 13.95
N THR A 189 -19.97 -10.05 13.89
CA THR A 189 -18.91 -9.89 14.88
C THR A 189 -18.29 -8.50 14.82
N LEU A 190 -18.01 -8.02 13.60
CA LEU A 190 -17.51 -6.66 13.37
C LEU A 190 -18.49 -5.62 13.91
N HIS A 191 -19.80 -5.80 13.67
CA HIS A 191 -20.83 -4.92 14.21
C HIS A 191 -20.74 -4.77 15.73
N ASN A 192 -20.61 -5.89 16.47
CA ASN A 192 -20.53 -5.86 17.93
C ASN A 192 -19.26 -5.17 18.44
N LEU A 193 -18.13 -5.39 17.76
CA LEU A 193 -16.87 -4.72 18.10
C LEU A 193 -16.98 -3.20 17.87
N LEU A 194 -17.48 -2.78 16.71
CA LEU A 194 -17.66 -1.36 16.38
C LEU A 194 -18.68 -0.69 17.30
N ALA A 195 -19.75 -1.39 17.67
CA ALA A 195 -20.72 -0.93 18.66
C ALA A 195 -20.06 -0.69 20.02
N ALA A 196 -19.26 -1.65 20.51
CA ALA A 196 -18.55 -1.51 21.77
C ALA A 196 -17.56 -0.33 21.76
N ARG A 197 -16.84 -0.10 20.65
CA ARG A 197 -15.90 1.03 20.49
C ARG A 197 -16.60 2.39 20.44
N SER A 198 -17.64 2.49 19.61
CA SER A 198 -18.37 3.74 19.39
C SER A 198 -19.40 4.06 20.47
N ARG A 199 -19.72 3.07 21.32
CA ARG A 199 -20.88 3.07 22.22
C ARG A 199 -22.22 3.26 21.50
N HIS A 200 -22.24 3.05 20.18
CA HIS A 200 -23.43 3.14 19.34
C HIS A 200 -23.88 1.72 18.97
N GLY A 201 -24.81 1.20 19.77
CA GLY A 201 -25.33 -0.15 19.63
C GLY A 201 -26.46 -0.38 20.61
N ASP A 202 -26.76 -1.66 20.84
CA ASP A 202 -27.79 -2.10 21.78
C ASP A 202 -27.33 -1.95 23.24
N PHE A 203 -27.24 -0.70 23.69
CA PHE A 203 -26.85 -0.30 25.04
C PHE A 203 -27.90 0.62 25.63
N ALA A 204 -28.15 0.49 26.93
CA ALA A 204 -29.21 1.25 27.60
C ALA A 204 -29.04 2.76 27.41
N ASP A 205 -27.82 3.28 27.62
CA ASP A 205 -27.50 4.70 27.49
C ASP A 205 -27.73 5.22 26.06
N TYR A 206 -27.50 4.38 25.04
CA TYR A 206 -27.78 4.75 23.65
C TYR A 206 -29.28 4.85 23.41
N HIS A 207 -30.05 3.84 23.81
CA HIS A 207 -31.50 3.82 23.61
C HIS A 207 -32.23 4.93 24.37
N GLU A 208 -31.83 5.21 25.62
CA GLU A 208 -32.38 6.32 26.39
C GLU A 208 -32.06 7.68 25.77
N ARG A 209 -30.81 7.90 25.32
CA ARG A 209 -30.41 9.15 24.67
C ARG A 209 -31.22 9.44 23.41
N PHE A 210 -31.66 8.42 22.69
CA PHE A 210 -32.44 8.53 21.46
C PHE A 210 -33.93 8.24 21.63
N ASN A 211 -34.43 8.07 22.86
CA ASN A 211 -35.83 7.79 23.18
C ASN A 211 -36.42 6.60 22.39
N HIS A 212 -35.73 5.45 22.42
CA HIS A 212 -36.26 4.20 21.86
C HIS A 212 -37.14 3.47 22.89
N ASP A 213 -38.46 3.61 22.76
CA ASP A 213 -39.45 3.10 23.73
C ASP A 213 -39.56 1.56 23.79
N ASP A 214 -39.22 0.88 22.69
CA ASP A 214 -39.30 -0.58 22.55
C ASP A 214 -38.00 -1.31 22.91
N ALA A 215 -36.96 -0.55 23.28
CA ALA A 215 -35.63 -1.10 23.53
C ALA A 215 -35.55 -1.87 24.84
N ARG A 216 -34.91 -3.05 24.80
CA ARG A 216 -34.57 -3.78 26.02
C ARG A 216 -33.27 -3.25 26.62
N LEU A 217 -33.38 -2.46 27.69
CA LEU A 217 -32.26 -1.83 28.37
C LEU A 217 -31.41 -2.80 29.19
N ASP A 218 -31.97 -3.95 29.57
CA ASP A 218 -31.30 -4.95 30.40
C ASP A 218 -30.94 -6.23 29.64
N CYS A 219 -29.80 -6.80 30.01
CA CYS A 219 -29.40 -8.15 29.61
C CYS A 219 -30.28 -9.19 30.33
N SER A 220 -30.40 -10.40 29.76
CA SER A 220 -31.13 -11.50 30.42
C SER A 220 -30.53 -11.89 31.78
N CYS A 221 -29.32 -11.42 32.12
CA CYS A 221 -28.75 -11.57 33.45
C CYS A 221 -29.28 -10.55 34.48
N GLY A 222 -30.17 -9.63 34.10
CA GLY A 222 -30.77 -8.60 34.94
C GLY A 222 -29.88 -7.39 35.22
N ARG A 223 -28.83 -7.17 34.41
CA ARG A 223 -28.00 -5.97 34.48
C ARG A 223 -28.17 -5.13 33.23
N ARG A 224 -28.05 -3.83 33.40
CA ARG A 224 -28.07 -2.82 32.34
C ARG A 224 -27.06 -3.14 31.23
N LYS A 225 -27.48 -3.01 29.97
CA LYS A 225 -26.64 -3.20 28.80
C LYS A 225 -25.66 -2.03 28.67
N ALA A 226 -24.37 -2.35 28.62
CA ALA A 226 -23.28 -1.40 28.43
C ALA A 226 -22.18 -2.05 27.57
N PRO A 227 -21.31 -1.27 26.91
CA PRO A 227 -20.18 -1.80 26.13
C PRO A 227 -19.29 -2.78 26.93
N GLU A 228 -19.14 -2.52 28.22
CA GLU A 228 -18.31 -3.30 29.14
C GLU A 228 -19.07 -4.50 29.74
N HIS A 229 -20.40 -4.58 29.54
CA HIS A 229 -21.24 -5.63 30.14
C HIS A 229 -20.81 -7.08 29.79
N PRO A 230 -20.33 -7.41 28.57
CA PRO A 230 -19.85 -8.75 28.25
C PRO A 230 -18.78 -9.27 29.21
N PHE A 231 -17.92 -8.39 29.73
CA PHE A 231 -16.83 -8.75 30.64
C PHE A 231 -17.31 -9.04 32.08
N TYR A 232 -18.49 -8.52 32.46
CA TYR A 232 -19.04 -8.64 33.82
C TYR A 232 -20.30 -9.50 33.92
N CYS A 233 -20.81 -10.00 32.80
CA CYS A 233 -22.07 -10.73 32.78
C CYS A 233 -21.96 -12.08 33.51
N ARG A 234 -22.80 -12.27 34.54
CA ARG A 234 -22.83 -13.50 35.34
C ARG A 234 -23.20 -14.76 34.55
N LYS A 235 -23.88 -14.61 33.41
CA LYS A 235 -24.26 -15.71 32.51
C LYS A 235 -23.12 -16.13 31.57
N VAL A 236 -22.03 -15.37 31.48
CA VAL A 236 -20.80 -15.81 30.79
C VAL A 236 -20.11 -16.85 31.67
N PRO A 237 -19.83 -18.07 31.17
CA PRO A 237 -19.15 -19.12 31.93
C PRO A 237 -17.81 -18.64 32.52
N PRO A 238 -17.47 -18.97 33.78
CA PRO A 238 -16.23 -18.51 34.40
C PRO A 238 -14.96 -18.80 33.58
N ARG A 239 -14.90 -19.96 32.90
CA ARG A 239 -13.78 -20.36 32.03
C ARG A 239 -13.56 -19.47 30.81
N LEU A 240 -14.60 -18.74 30.39
CA LEU A 240 -14.56 -17.85 29.23
C LEU A 240 -14.40 -16.37 29.63
N ARG A 241 -14.42 -16.05 30.94
CA ARG A 241 -14.29 -14.66 31.38
C ARG A 241 -12.84 -14.21 31.25
N MET A 242 -12.65 -13.05 30.64
CA MET A 242 -11.33 -12.43 30.56
C MET A 242 -10.84 -12.02 31.95
N ARG A 243 -9.52 -12.14 32.17
CA ARG A 243 -8.87 -11.61 33.37
C ARG A 243 -8.78 -10.09 33.27
N LEU A 244 -9.33 -9.41 34.27
CA LEU A 244 -9.40 -7.94 34.31
C LEU A 244 -8.35 -7.31 35.24
N ALA A 245 -7.53 -8.10 35.94
CA ALA A 245 -6.46 -7.60 36.78
C ALA A 245 -5.21 -7.27 35.94
N PRO A 246 -4.43 -6.23 36.30
CA PRO A 246 -4.57 -5.38 37.49
C PRO A 246 -5.59 -4.24 37.34
N SER A 247 -5.85 -3.78 36.12
CA SER A 247 -6.77 -2.68 35.83
C SER A 247 -7.89 -3.13 34.89
N PRO A 248 -9.14 -3.20 35.38
CA PRO A 248 -10.26 -3.63 34.54
C PRO A 248 -10.50 -2.72 33.35
N ALA A 249 -10.31 -1.41 33.53
CA ALA A 249 -10.48 -0.43 32.46
C ALA A 249 -9.47 -0.66 31.33
N GLU A 250 -8.18 -0.80 31.65
CA GLU A 250 -7.13 -1.05 30.65
C GLU A 250 -7.33 -2.39 29.94
N ALA A 251 -7.70 -3.45 30.67
CA ALA A 251 -7.95 -4.76 30.10
C ALA A 251 -9.12 -4.72 29.09
N ILE A 252 -10.20 -4.03 29.44
CA ILE A 252 -11.37 -3.87 28.57
C ILE A 252 -11.00 -3.00 27.36
N HIS A 253 -10.37 -1.84 27.56
CA HIS A 253 -9.96 -0.97 26.48
C HIS A 253 -9.00 -1.67 25.50
N HIS A 254 -8.07 -2.47 26.01
CA HIS A 254 -7.21 -3.31 25.17
C HIS A 254 -8.03 -4.34 24.40
N ALA A 255 -8.94 -5.05 25.07
CA ALA A 255 -9.77 -6.09 24.48
C ALA A 255 -10.74 -5.57 23.42
N VAL A 256 -11.27 -4.35 23.54
CA VAL A 256 -12.09 -3.72 22.49
C VAL A 256 -11.27 -2.88 21.52
N GLY A 257 -10.01 -2.57 21.83
CA GLY A 257 -9.07 -1.80 21.02
C GLY A 257 -8.15 -2.70 20.17
N LYS A 258 -6.83 -2.55 20.34
CA LYS A 258 -5.80 -3.32 19.59
C LYS A 258 -5.90 -4.84 19.81
N GLY A 259 -6.37 -5.29 20.97
CA GLY A 259 -6.54 -6.69 21.36
C GLY A 259 -7.89 -7.31 20.99
N PHE A 260 -8.60 -6.76 19.98
CA PHE A 260 -9.98 -7.13 19.62
C PHE A 260 -10.26 -8.63 19.48
N LYS A 261 -9.25 -9.43 19.12
CA LYS A 261 -9.38 -10.90 19.01
C LYS A 261 -9.90 -11.54 20.30
N ALA A 262 -9.42 -11.09 21.45
CA ALA A 262 -9.85 -11.63 22.75
C ALA A 262 -11.33 -11.33 23.04
N PHE A 263 -11.79 -10.12 22.69
CA PHE A 263 -13.21 -9.76 22.78
C PHE A 263 -14.06 -10.61 21.83
N VAL A 264 -13.60 -10.79 20.59
CA VAL A 264 -14.29 -11.61 19.58
C VAL A 264 -14.41 -13.07 20.04
N GLU A 265 -13.32 -13.66 20.51
CA GLU A 265 -13.27 -15.03 21.01
C GLU A 265 -14.22 -15.22 22.19
N MET A 266 -14.09 -14.39 23.24
CA MET A 266 -14.95 -14.45 24.42
C MET A 266 -16.44 -14.35 24.05
N THR A 267 -16.82 -13.36 23.23
CA THR A 267 -18.23 -13.09 22.90
C THR A 267 -18.80 -14.14 21.95
N SER A 268 -17.97 -14.73 21.08
CA SER A 268 -18.38 -15.81 20.18
C SER A 268 -18.54 -17.13 20.92
N GLU A 269 -17.55 -17.54 21.73
CA GLU A 269 -17.59 -18.81 22.47
C GLU A 269 -18.68 -18.85 23.53
N SER A 270 -18.96 -17.72 24.18
CA SER A 270 -20.06 -17.61 25.13
C SER A 270 -21.42 -17.42 24.46
N SER A 271 -21.46 -17.29 23.12
CA SER A 271 -22.67 -16.92 22.35
C SER A 271 -23.35 -15.68 22.94
N PHE A 272 -22.56 -14.70 23.39
CA PHE A 272 -23.05 -13.60 24.22
C PHE A 272 -24.17 -12.83 23.54
N PHE A 273 -23.92 -12.31 22.34
CA PHE A 273 -24.88 -11.50 21.57
C PHE A 273 -25.97 -12.33 20.87
N GLN A 274 -25.92 -13.66 20.96
CA GLN A 274 -26.91 -14.55 20.32
C GLN A 274 -27.88 -15.15 21.34
N ARG A 275 -27.40 -15.50 22.54
CA ARG A 275 -28.17 -16.24 23.56
C ARG A 275 -28.27 -15.54 24.90
N ILE A 276 -27.22 -14.85 25.34
CA ILE A 276 -27.17 -14.26 26.68
C ILE A 276 -27.79 -12.86 26.68
N CYS A 277 -27.37 -12.02 25.74
CA CYS A 277 -27.78 -10.64 25.60
C CYS A 277 -28.08 -10.36 24.12
N PRO A 278 -29.12 -10.98 23.55
CA PRO A 278 -29.50 -10.73 22.18
C PRO A 278 -29.99 -9.29 21.98
N ARG A 279 -29.77 -8.80 20.76
CA ARG A 279 -30.32 -7.53 20.30
C ARG A 279 -31.85 -7.63 20.22
N HIS A 280 -32.52 -6.61 20.72
CA HIS A 280 -33.97 -6.45 20.63
C HIS A 280 -34.29 -5.10 20.00
#